data_AF-A0A925TY66-F1
#
_entry.id   AF-A0A925TY66-F1
#
_cell.length_a   1.000
_cell.length_b   1.000
_cell.length_c   1.000
_cell.angle_alpha   90.00
_cell.angle_beta   90.00
_cell.angle_gamma   90.00
#
_symmetry.space_group_name_H-M   'P 1'
#
loop_
_entity.id
_entity.type
_entity.pdbx_description
1 polymer ?
#
loop_
_entity_poly.entity_id
_entity_poly.type
_entity_poly.pdbx_seq_one_letter_code
_entity_poly.pdbx_strand_id
1 'polypeptide(L)'
;MKLSKRLILLCIILVLFDCTIIVGQSPGYMGKKFSIFYEPSISPTITNHFTDQNYEIETQYNAFILNFQHAFSLDYVISRNIALGLSFKKMKSQIPGVHYTEEMPYVPGDHLYTYYAGDVNLNSKFASIYFKTFKFEKFGSIAPVGSFSKYEFMVGYVEGSTGTPSGVETIPEEFSESEYYDGLTGDFYPAYFFTNKFEELNFDTKTTVFALLYTWGKQSLFLDRIYLNHSFQLGWVMVATVNYTDAIVYGMGGGDLEESYVRDVNNRMQGALLFNLSLGIGFLAF
;
A
#
# COMPACT_ATOMS: atom_id res chain seq x y z
N MET A 1 18.54 -15.17 16.31
CA MET A 1 18.42 -14.37 15.08
C MET A 1 19.73 -13.62 14.85
N LYS A 2 20.57 -14.00 13.86
CA LYS A 2 21.83 -13.29 13.57
C LYS A 2 21.54 -12.16 12.58
N LEU A 3 21.62 -10.91 13.03
CA LEU A 3 21.58 -9.75 12.13
C LEU A 3 22.70 -9.89 11.07
N SER A 4 22.39 -9.67 9.80
CA SER A 4 23.41 -9.77 8.74
C SER A 4 24.45 -8.65 8.90
N LYS A 5 25.74 -8.96 8.69
CA LYS A 5 26.83 -7.97 8.77
C LYS A 5 26.59 -6.76 7.84
N ARG A 6 25.84 -6.96 6.75
CA ARG A 6 25.45 -5.92 5.79
C ARG A 6 24.46 -4.91 6.38
N LEU A 7 23.50 -5.39 7.18
CA LEU A 7 22.53 -4.51 7.85
C LEU A 7 23.21 -3.61 8.88
N ILE A 8 24.16 -4.16 9.63
CA ILE A 8 24.95 -3.40 10.62
C ILE A 8 25.77 -2.31 9.92
N LEU A 9 26.43 -2.64 8.80
CA LEU A 9 27.19 -1.67 8.02
C LEU A 9 26.29 -0.55 7.47
N LEU A 10 25.11 -0.88 6.96
CA LEU A 10 24.13 0.10 6.49
C LEU A 10 23.71 1.05 7.63
N CYS A 11 23.38 0.53 8.81
CA CYS A 11 23.03 1.34 9.97
C CYS A 11 24.19 2.27 10.39
N ILE A 12 25.43 1.77 10.37
CA ILE A 12 26.62 2.58 10.68
C ILE A 12 26.80 3.70 9.66
N ILE A 13 26.63 3.41 8.36
CA ILE A 13 26.73 4.43 7.30
C ILE A 13 25.64 5.50 7.49
N LEU A 14 24.40 5.11 7.80
CA LEU A 14 23.30 6.05 8.07
C LEU A 14 23.59 6.94 9.29
N VAL A 15 24.11 6.36 10.38
CA VAL A 15 24.48 7.11 11.59
C VAL A 15 25.65 8.07 11.34
N LEU A 16 26.68 7.64 10.60
CA LEU A 16 27.81 8.50 10.25
C LEU A 16 27.40 9.63 9.30
N PHE A 17 26.45 9.37 8.40
CA PHE A 17 25.87 10.38 7.54
C PHE A 17 25.10 11.44 8.35
N ASP A 18 24.37 11.03 9.39
CA ASP A 18 23.70 11.95 10.32
C ASP A 18 24.67 12.83 11.14
N CYS A 19 25.88 12.35 11.40
CA CYS A 19 26.91 13.09 12.13
C CYS A 19 27.65 14.13 11.28
N THR A 20 27.65 14.01 9.95
CA THR A 20 28.49 14.85 9.07
C THR A 20 27.79 16.08 8.49
N ILE A 21 26.47 16.21 8.64
CA ILE A 21 25.73 17.37 8.15
C ILE A 21 25.72 18.47 9.22
N ILE A 22 26.84 19.18 9.33
CA ILE A 22 27.04 20.31 10.23
C ILE A 22 27.43 21.55 9.41
N VAL A 23 26.55 22.55 9.47
CA VAL A 23 26.63 23.96 9.02
C VAL A 23 26.73 24.21 7.51
N GLY A 24 25.58 24.54 6.93
CA GLY A 24 25.46 25.56 5.90
C GLY A 24 24.49 26.64 6.39
N GLN A 25 24.84 27.90 6.24
CA GLN A 25 23.98 29.07 6.47
C GLN A 25 24.10 30.00 5.25
N SER A 26 22.98 30.24 4.56
CA SER A 26 22.78 31.48 3.81
C SER A 26 21.94 32.44 4.66
N PRO A 27 22.47 33.60 5.07
CA PRO A 27 21.69 34.65 5.74
C PRO A 27 20.73 35.30 4.75
N GLY A 28 19.43 35.41 5.09
CA GLY A 28 18.55 36.39 4.41
C GLY A 28 17.12 35.99 4.07
N TYR A 29 16.65 34.76 4.31
CA TYR A 29 15.29 34.38 3.90
C TYR A 29 14.25 34.60 5.01
N MET A 30 13.19 35.34 4.66
CA MET A 30 12.14 35.88 5.52
C MET A 30 11.13 34.80 6.01
N GLY A 31 11.63 33.63 6.41
CA GLY A 31 10.87 32.56 7.06
C GLY A 31 9.87 31.80 6.19
N LYS A 32 9.74 32.15 4.91
CA LYS A 32 8.92 31.44 3.92
C LYS A 32 9.83 30.77 2.90
N LYS A 33 9.59 29.49 2.63
CA LYS A 33 10.33 28.71 1.63
C LYS A 33 9.40 27.70 0.98
N PHE A 34 9.71 27.35 -0.25
CA PHE A 34 9.08 26.24 -0.94
C PHE A 34 10.11 25.16 -1.24
N SER A 35 9.73 23.92 -1.00
CA SER A 35 10.63 22.79 -1.15
C SER A 35 9.90 21.62 -1.78
N ILE A 36 10.58 20.94 -2.68
CA ILE A 36 10.08 19.75 -3.37
C ILE A 36 10.86 18.57 -2.84
N PHE A 37 10.16 17.49 -2.50
CA PHE A 37 10.75 16.26 -1.99
C PHE A 37 10.34 15.05 -2.80
N TYR A 38 11.24 14.09 -2.82
CA TYR A 38 11.01 12.72 -3.22
C TYR A 38 11.41 11.82 -2.05
N GLU A 39 10.45 11.08 -1.50
CA GLU A 39 10.58 10.26 -0.30
C GLU A 39 10.18 8.81 -0.62
N PRO A 40 11.11 7.96 -1.07
CA PRO A 40 10.88 6.52 -1.08
C PRO A 40 10.77 5.99 0.35
N SER A 41 9.81 5.11 0.56
CA SER A 41 9.63 4.40 1.83
C SER A 41 9.47 2.90 1.60
N ILE A 42 9.93 2.16 2.61
CA ILE A 42 9.75 0.70 2.69
C ILE A 42 8.90 0.38 3.91
N SER A 43 7.97 -0.56 3.75
CA SER A 43 7.23 -1.13 4.87
C SER A 43 7.29 -2.65 4.84
N PRO A 44 7.60 -3.29 5.98
CA PRO A 44 7.36 -4.71 6.10
C PRO A 44 5.85 -4.95 6.10
N THR A 45 5.40 -5.89 5.28
CA THR A 45 4.06 -6.41 5.43
C THR A 45 4.10 -7.45 6.54
N ILE A 46 3.39 -7.17 7.63
CA ILE A 46 3.07 -8.17 8.62
C ILE A 46 1.79 -8.83 8.10
N THR A 47 1.92 -9.84 7.24
CA THR A 47 0.79 -10.64 6.78
C THR A 47 0.20 -11.38 7.97
N ASN A 48 -1.06 -11.10 8.29
CA ASN A 48 -1.89 -12.02 9.04
C ASN A 48 -2.49 -13.00 8.03
N HIS A 49 -2.53 -14.27 8.41
CA HIS A 49 -3.21 -15.38 7.76
C HIS A 49 -4.41 -14.96 6.89
N PHE A 50 -4.42 -15.42 5.63
CA PHE A 50 -5.67 -15.59 4.88
C PHE A 50 -6.16 -16.99 5.22
N THR A 51 -6.98 -17.09 6.27
CA THR A 51 -7.69 -18.34 6.58
C THR A 51 -9.03 -18.24 5.87
N ASP A 52 -9.18 -18.92 4.74
CA ASP A 52 -10.51 -19.33 4.32
C ASP A 52 -11.00 -20.33 5.38
N GLN A 53 -12.05 -19.98 6.13
CA GLN A 53 -12.55 -20.81 7.23
C GLN A 53 -13.17 -22.12 6.73
N ASN A 54 -13.40 -22.26 5.42
CA ASN A 54 -14.10 -23.40 4.83
C ASN A 54 -13.20 -24.43 4.14
N TYR A 55 -11.91 -24.12 3.93
CA TYR A 55 -10.94 -25.08 3.39
C TYR A 55 -9.80 -25.27 4.39
N GLU A 56 -9.64 -26.49 4.92
CA GLU A 56 -8.55 -26.92 5.83
C GLU A 56 -7.15 -26.88 5.18
N ILE A 57 -6.99 -26.21 4.05
CA ILE A 57 -5.69 -25.98 3.44
C ILE A 57 -5.11 -24.71 4.09
N GLU A 58 -4.53 -24.88 5.28
CA GLU A 58 -3.65 -23.86 5.87
C GLU A 58 -2.40 -23.70 4.99
N THR A 59 -2.48 -22.96 3.89
CA THR A 59 -1.29 -22.44 3.22
C THR A 59 -0.72 -21.30 4.06
N GLN A 60 0.07 -21.66 5.07
CA GLN A 60 0.88 -20.71 5.85
C GLN A 60 1.98 -20.12 4.96
N TYR A 61 1.65 -19.10 4.16
CA TYR A 61 2.64 -18.28 3.49
C TYR A 61 3.19 -17.24 4.47
N ASN A 62 4.14 -17.66 5.31
CA ASN A 62 4.99 -16.76 6.09
C ASN A 62 6.06 -16.12 5.20
N ALA A 63 5.64 -15.38 4.17
CA ALA A 63 6.55 -14.62 3.33
C ALA A 63 6.74 -13.22 3.93
N PHE A 64 7.98 -12.90 4.29
CA PHE A 64 8.36 -11.52 4.58
C PHE A 64 8.30 -10.70 3.27
N ILE A 65 7.23 -9.93 3.09
CA ILE A 65 7.04 -9.09 1.90
C ILE A 65 7.35 -7.63 2.24
N LEU A 66 8.25 -7.01 1.49
CA LEU A 66 8.52 -5.58 1.57
C LEU A 66 7.64 -4.83 0.55
N ASN A 67 6.86 -3.87 1.02
CA ASN A 67 6.21 -2.92 0.12
C ASN A 67 7.13 -1.75 -0.14
N PHE A 68 7.09 -1.24 -1.37
CA PHE A 68 7.78 -0.04 -1.77
C PHE A 68 6.76 1.03 -2.11
N GLN A 69 6.96 2.21 -1.53
CA GLN A 69 6.15 3.38 -1.77
C GLN A 69 7.05 4.53 -2.22
N HIS A 70 6.58 5.26 -3.22
CA HIS A 70 7.19 6.48 -3.71
C HIS A 70 6.29 7.65 -3.35
N ALA A 71 6.82 8.64 -2.64
CA ALA A 71 6.12 9.88 -2.36
C ALA A 71 6.82 11.07 -3.01
N PHE A 72 6.05 11.91 -3.69
CA PHE A 72 6.48 13.24 -4.08
C PHE A 72 5.73 14.24 -3.20
N SER A 73 6.41 15.24 -2.67
CA SER A 73 5.75 16.21 -1.80
C SER A 73 6.26 17.63 -1.99
N LEU A 74 5.39 18.57 -1.65
CA LEU A 74 5.61 20.01 -1.76
C LEU A 74 5.42 20.59 -0.36
N ASP A 75 6.47 21.16 0.23
CA ASP A 75 6.38 21.90 1.50
C ASP A 75 6.40 23.39 1.22
N TYR A 76 5.42 24.11 1.76
CA TYR A 76 5.42 25.56 1.88
C TYR A 76 5.51 25.94 3.36
N VAL A 77 6.59 26.64 3.71
CA VAL A 77 6.84 27.06 5.09
C VAL A 77 6.15 28.37 5.37
N ILE A 78 5.23 28.33 6.34
CA ILE A 78 4.42 29.49 6.73
C ILE A 78 5.01 30.19 7.95
N SER A 79 5.72 29.46 8.80
CA SER A 79 6.37 29.99 9.98
C SER A 79 7.66 29.23 10.24
N ARG A 80 8.49 29.75 11.13
CA ARG A 80 9.73 29.09 11.53
C ARG A 80 9.50 27.60 11.86
N ASN A 81 8.41 27.30 12.58
CA ASN A 81 8.16 25.96 13.13
C ASN A 81 7.11 25.15 12.37
N ILE A 82 6.51 25.70 11.31
CA ILE A 82 5.36 25.07 10.66
C ILE A 82 5.50 25.15 9.14
N ALA A 83 5.34 24.00 8.49
CA ALA A 83 5.15 23.88 7.05
C ALA A 83 3.79 23.26 6.76
N LEU A 84 3.16 23.71 5.68
CA LEU A 84 2.01 23.05 5.07
C LEU A 84 2.48 22.35 3.81
N GLY A 85 1.86 21.24 3.44
CA GLY A 85 2.26 20.57 2.22
C GLY A 85 1.22 19.66 1.60
N LEU A 86 1.53 19.28 0.37
CA LEU A 86 0.78 18.34 -0.44
C LEU A 86 1.69 17.17 -0.78
N SER A 87 1.19 15.94 -0.80
CA SER A 87 1.95 14.79 -1.30
C SER A 87 1.12 13.93 -2.24
N PHE A 88 1.82 13.39 -3.25
CA PHE A 88 1.32 12.37 -4.14
C PHE A 88 2.12 11.10 -3.89
N LYS A 89 1.43 9.99 -3.60
CA LYS A 89 2.08 8.72 -3.31
C LYS A 89 1.63 7.64 -4.26
N LYS A 90 2.57 6.79 -4.64
CA LYS A 90 2.34 5.57 -5.40
C LYS A 90 2.91 4.41 -4.62
N MET A 91 2.11 3.37 -4.42
CA MET A 91 2.52 2.17 -3.73
C MET A 91 2.17 0.95 -4.57
N LYS A 92 3.04 -0.05 -4.54
CA LYS A 92 2.76 -1.37 -5.08
C LYS A 92 2.84 -2.40 -3.97
N SER A 93 1.84 -3.26 -3.91
CA SER A 93 1.78 -4.41 -2.99
C SER A 93 1.22 -5.63 -3.72
N GLN A 94 1.14 -6.76 -3.03
CA GLN A 94 0.65 -8.01 -3.59
C GLN A 94 -0.07 -8.79 -2.49
N ILE A 95 -1.20 -9.40 -2.82
CA ILE A 95 -1.90 -10.38 -2.00
C ILE A 95 -1.56 -11.75 -2.60
N PRO A 96 -0.75 -12.58 -1.93
CA PRO A 96 -0.38 -13.89 -2.47
C PRO A 96 -1.48 -14.93 -2.21
N GLY A 97 -1.65 -15.88 -3.14
CA GLY A 97 -2.47 -17.07 -2.96
C GLY A 97 -3.93 -16.79 -2.67
N VAL A 98 -4.53 -15.89 -3.44
CA VAL A 98 -5.92 -15.50 -3.28
C VAL A 98 -6.83 -16.48 -4.00
N HIS A 99 -7.94 -16.83 -3.36
CA HIS A 99 -8.98 -17.69 -3.91
C HIS A 99 -10.32 -16.93 -3.86
N TYR A 100 -10.98 -16.80 -5.01
CA TYR A 100 -12.31 -16.20 -5.12
C TYR A 100 -13.24 -17.15 -5.89
N THR A 101 -14.39 -17.45 -5.31
CA THR A 101 -15.43 -18.35 -5.84
C THR A 101 -16.78 -17.63 -5.87
N GLU A 102 -17.31 -17.34 -7.05
CA GLU A 102 -18.65 -16.75 -7.17
C GLU A 102 -19.68 -17.85 -7.35
N GLU A 103 -20.66 -17.97 -6.44
CA GLU A 103 -21.82 -18.82 -6.69
C GLU A 103 -22.71 -18.16 -7.75
N MET A 104 -22.79 -18.74 -8.96
CA MET A 104 -23.71 -18.25 -9.96
C MET A 104 -25.13 -18.76 -9.66
N PRO A 105 -26.19 -17.96 -9.89
CA PRO A 105 -27.55 -18.44 -9.74
C PRO A 105 -27.75 -19.67 -10.63
N TYR A 106 -28.26 -20.76 -10.06
CA TYR A 106 -28.46 -22.01 -10.79
C TYR A 106 -29.35 -21.79 -12.02
N VAL A 107 -28.72 -21.82 -13.20
CA VAL A 107 -29.38 -21.88 -14.50
C VAL A 107 -29.05 -23.25 -15.09
N PRO A 108 -30.06 -24.12 -15.32
CA PRO A 108 -29.81 -25.43 -15.94
C PRO A 108 -29.07 -25.27 -17.27
N GLY A 109 -27.85 -25.79 -17.36
CA GLY A 109 -26.99 -25.68 -18.54
C GLY A 109 -25.87 -24.65 -18.47
N ASP A 110 -25.81 -23.83 -17.43
CA ASP A 110 -24.79 -22.79 -17.26
C ASP A 110 -23.78 -23.17 -16.17
N HIS A 111 -22.56 -22.64 -16.27
CA HIS A 111 -21.48 -22.91 -15.31
C HIS A 111 -21.90 -22.50 -13.88
N LEU A 112 -21.63 -23.35 -12.89
CA LEU A 112 -22.09 -23.13 -11.52
C LEU A 112 -21.24 -22.10 -10.75
N TYR A 113 -19.96 -21.94 -11.10
CA TYR A 113 -19.04 -21.07 -10.36
C TYR A 113 -17.98 -20.42 -11.25
N THR A 114 -17.71 -19.13 -11.08
CA THR A 114 -16.45 -18.52 -11.56
C THR A 114 -15.40 -18.63 -10.46
N TYR A 115 -14.25 -19.19 -10.80
CA TYR A 115 -13.16 -19.45 -9.87
C TYR A 115 -11.88 -18.71 -10.30
N TYR A 116 -11.31 -17.93 -9.38
CA TYR A 116 -9.96 -17.38 -9.50
C TYR A 116 -9.08 -17.95 -8.39
N ALA A 117 -7.90 -18.46 -8.78
CA ALA A 117 -6.80 -18.67 -7.84
C ALA A 117 -5.51 -18.09 -8.39
N GLY A 118 -4.87 -17.26 -7.59
CA GLY A 118 -3.60 -16.66 -7.95
C GLY A 118 -3.27 -15.47 -7.06
N ASP A 119 -2.19 -14.80 -7.38
CA ASP A 119 -1.79 -13.61 -6.65
C ASP A 119 -2.51 -12.38 -7.20
N VAL A 120 -2.83 -11.40 -6.36
CA VAL A 120 -3.40 -10.13 -6.79
C VAL A 120 -2.39 -9.02 -6.56
N ASN A 121 -1.97 -8.34 -7.61
CA ASN A 121 -1.14 -7.14 -7.52
C ASN A 121 -2.03 -5.94 -7.13
N LEU A 122 -1.62 -5.20 -6.11
CA LEU A 122 -2.28 -3.97 -5.70
C LEU A 122 -1.46 -2.76 -6.16
N ASN A 123 -2.08 -1.90 -6.96
CA ASN A 123 -1.50 -0.65 -7.41
C ASN A 123 -2.28 0.52 -6.80
N SER A 124 -1.63 1.26 -5.92
CA SER A 124 -2.29 2.33 -5.15
C SER A 124 -1.77 3.70 -5.54
N LYS A 125 -2.67 4.67 -5.64
CA LYS A 125 -2.35 6.09 -5.87
C LYS A 125 -3.09 6.95 -4.87
N PHE A 126 -2.33 7.82 -4.20
CA PHE A 126 -2.84 8.68 -3.14
C PHE A 126 -2.46 10.13 -3.37
N ALA A 127 -3.34 11.02 -2.94
CA ALA A 127 -3.05 12.43 -2.71
C ALA A 127 -3.27 12.72 -1.21
N SER A 128 -2.49 13.64 -0.66
CA SER A 128 -2.60 14.00 0.74
C SER A 128 -2.32 15.47 0.97
N ILE A 129 -2.89 15.96 2.05
CA ILE A 129 -2.59 17.25 2.65
C ILE A 129 -1.96 17.01 4.02
N TYR A 130 -1.00 17.84 4.40
CA TYR A 130 -0.37 17.69 5.70
C TYR A 130 0.13 19.01 6.26
N PHE A 131 0.35 19.01 7.56
CA PHE A 131 1.17 20.01 8.22
C PHE A 131 2.31 19.33 8.96
N LYS A 132 3.47 19.99 8.93
CA LYS A 132 4.73 19.52 9.51
C LYS A 132 5.21 20.55 10.51
N THR A 133 5.42 20.12 11.75
CA THR A 133 5.96 20.94 12.84
C THR A 133 7.41 20.59 13.10
N PHE A 134 8.22 21.57 13.47
CA PHE A 134 9.65 21.38 13.71
C PHE A 134 10.01 21.81 15.13
N LYS A 135 10.81 20.99 15.82
CA LYS A 135 11.39 21.34 17.13
C LYS A 135 12.70 22.08 16.90
N PHE A 136 12.71 23.37 17.18
CA PHE A 136 13.93 24.18 17.10
C PHE A 136 14.71 24.06 18.39
N GLU A 137 15.80 23.31 18.36
CA GLU A 137 16.69 23.17 19.51
C GLU A 137 17.84 24.19 19.52
N LYS A 138 18.10 24.89 18.39
CA LYS A 138 19.22 25.85 18.30
C LYS A 138 18.80 27.23 17.77
N PHE A 139 19.32 28.27 18.41
CA PHE A 139 19.33 29.64 17.90
C PHE A 139 20.15 29.69 16.59
N GLY A 140 19.62 30.36 15.55
CA GLY A 140 20.35 30.61 14.30
C GLY A 140 19.96 29.79 13.07
N SER A 141 19.02 28.83 13.16
CA SER A 141 18.51 28.16 11.95
C SER A 141 17.45 29.00 11.22
N ILE A 142 17.71 29.29 9.94
CA ILE A 142 16.88 30.13 9.06
C ILE A 142 15.80 29.31 8.33
N ALA A 143 16.03 28.01 8.14
CA ALA A 143 15.08 27.08 7.56
C ALA A 143 14.59 26.08 8.64
N PRO A 144 13.35 25.56 8.56
CA PRO A 144 12.96 24.40 9.35
C PRO A 144 13.77 23.19 8.92
N VAL A 145 14.73 22.88 9.78
CA VAL A 145 15.63 21.73 9.77
C VAL A 145 15.72 21.24 11.21
N GLY A 146 16.05 19.97 11.38
CA GLY A 146 16.01 19.27 12.66
C GLY A 146 14.83 18.31 12.74
N SER A 147 14.50 17.96 13.98
CA SER A 147 13.45 16.99 14.28
C SER A 147 12.08 17.55 13.94
N PHE A 148 11.26 16.75 13.26
CA PHE A 148 9.92 17.15 12.84
C PHE A 148 8.86 16.11 13.19
N SER A 149 7.62 16.58 13.25
CA SER A 149 6.41 15.77 13.34
C SER A 149 5.45 16.21 12.23
N LYS A 150 5.03 15.28 11.38
CA LYS A 150 4.12 15.51 10.25
C LYS A 150 2.82 14.76 10.49
N TYR A 151 1.71 15.47 10.35
CA TYR A 151 0.35 14.95 10.44
C TYR A 151 -0.29 15.09 9.06
N GLU A 152 -0.69 13.97 8.50
CA GLU A 152 -1.05 13.86 7.09
C GLU A 152 -2.41 13.15 6.95
N PHE A 153 -3.32 13.78 6.21
CA PHE A 153 -4.58 13.18 5.79
C PHE A 153 -4.47 12.80 4.32
N MET A 154 -4.76 11.54 4.02
CA MET A 154 -4.55 10.92 2.73
C MET A 154 -5.85 10.35 2.19
N VAL A 155 -6.06 10.55 0.90
CA VAL A 155 -7.15 9.97 0.12
C VAL A 155 -6.62 9.42 -1.19
N GLY A 156 -7.15 8.30 -1.65
CA GLY A 156 -6.75 7.73 -2.92
C GLY A 156 -7.53 6.47 -3.24
N TYR A 157 -7.00 5.70 -4.17
CA TYR A 157 -7.57 4.42 -4.55
C TYR A 157 -6.50 3.34 -4.64
N VAL A 158 -6.96 2.11 -4.49
CA VAL A 158 -6.21 0.88 -4.69
C VAL A 158 -6.93 0.10 -5.77
N GLU A 159 -6.18 -0.37 -6.76
CA GLU A 159 -6.70 -1.14 -7.87
C GLU A 159 -5.99 -2.51 -7.87
N GLY A 160 -6.79 -3.57 -7.91
CA GLY A 160 -6.33 -4.94 -8.01
C GLY A 160 -6.17 -5.38 -9.45
N SER A 161 -5.09 -6.09 -9.75
CA SER A 161 -4.85 -6.69 -11.06
C SER A 161 -4.24 -8.07 -10.89
N THR A 162 -4.28 -8.90 -11.93
CA THR A 162 -3.65 -10.22 -11.92
C THR A 162 -2.16 -10.12 -11.56
N GLY A 163 -1.76 -10.94 -10.59
CA GLY A 163 -0.40 -11.06 -10.09
C GLY A 163 0.45 -12.04 -10.90
N THR A 164 1.77 -11.94 -10.76
CA THR A 164 2.65 -13.02 -11.21
C THR A 164 2.67 -14.10 -10.14
N PRO A 165 2.34 -15.37 -10.46
CA PRO A 165 2.24 -16.43 -9.46
C PRO A 165 3.56 -16.59 -8.69
N SER A 166 3.49 -16.45 -7.36
CA SER A 166 4.65 -16.57 -6.46
C SER A 166 4.86 -17.98 -5.91
N GLY A 167 4.16 -18.98 -6.46
CA GLY A 167 4.33 -20.39 -6.12
C GLY A 167 3.04 -21.20 -6.03
N VAL A 168 1.86 -20.57 -6.23
CA VAL A 168 0.63 -21.30 -6.53
C VAL A 168 0.75 -21.72 -8.00
N GLU A 169 0.83 -23.03 -8.26
CA GLU A 169 0.66 -23.54 -9.60
C GLU A 169 -0.68 -23.01 -10.12
N THR A 170 -0.63 -22.22 -11.20
CA THR A 170 -1.83 -21.94 -11.99
C THR A 170 -2.53 -23.26 -12.18
N ILE A 171 -3.80 -23.32 -11.79
CA ILE A 171 -4.63 -24.52 -11.84
C ILE A 171 -4.37 -25.16 -13.20
N PRO A 172 -3.88 -26.42 -13.24
CA PRO A 172 -3.53 -27.05 -14.51
C PRO A 172 -4.71 -26.92 -15.47
N GLU A 173 -4.48 -26.58 -16.74
CA GLU A 173 -5.54 -26.43 -17.75
C GLU A 173 -6.47 -27.67 -17.78
N GLU A 174 -5.95 -28.83 -17.39
CA GLU A 174 -6.68 -30.10 -17.26
C GLU A 174 -7.83 -30.08 -16.22
N PHE A 175 -7.81 -29.17 -15.24
CA PHE A 175 -8.90 -28.98 -14.28
C PHE A 175 -9.92 -27.91 -14.73
N SER A 176 -9.68 -27.23 -15.86
CA SER A 176 -10.57 -26.17 -16.35
C SER A 176 -11.98 -26.66 -16.76
N GLU A 177 -12.15 -27.97 -16.89
CA GLU A 177 -13.39 -28.62 -17.33
C GLU A 177 -13.75 -29.81 -16.40
N SER A 178 -13.82 -29.62 -15.08
CA SER A 178 -14.42 -30.67 -14.24
C SER A 178 -15.93 -30.77 -14.51
N GLU A 179 -16.40 -31.94 -14.93
CA GLU A 179 -17.81 -32.19 -15.24
C GLU A 179 -18.60 -32.61 -13.99
N TYR A 180 -19.73 -31.96 -13.76
CA TYR A 180 -20.76 -32.33 -12.79
C TYR A 180 -21.86 -33.12 -13.48
N TYR A 181 -22.25 -34.27 -12.93
CA TYR A 181 -23.35 -35.08 -13.44
C TYR A 181 -24.68 -34.65 -12.83
N ASP A 182 -25.61 -34.18 -13.65
CA ASP A 182 -26.97 -33.86 -13.22
C ASP A 182 -27.85 -35.12 -13.24
N GLY A 183 -28.19 -35.64 -12.06
CA GLY A 183 -29.02 -36.84 -11.90
C GLY A 183 -30.47 -36.70 -12.37
N LEU A 184 -30.96 -35.48 -12.64
CA LEU A 184 -32.32 -35.23 -13.14
C LEU A 184 -32.40 -35.26 -14.68
N THR A 185 -31.39 -34.72 -15.36
CA THR A 185 -31.33 -34.66 -16.83
C THR A 185 -30.51 -35.79 -17.44
N GLY A 186 -29.57 -36.36 -16.69
CA GLY A 186 -28.62 -37.38 -17.17
C GLY A 186 -27.45 -36.80 -17.96
N ASP A 187 -27.31 -35.47 -17.98
CA ASP A 187 -26.26 -34.75 -18.71
C ASP A 187 -25.09 -34.37 -17.78
N PHE A 188 -23.93 -34.15 -18.40
CA PHE A 188 -22.73 -33.62 -17.74
C PHE A 188 -22.59 -32.14 -18.04
N TYR A 189 -22.36 -31.33 -17.00
CA TYR A 189 -22.17 -29.89 -17.12
C TYR A 189 -20.81 -29.48 -16.52
N PRO A 190 -20.04 -28.58 -17.14
CA PRO A 190 -18.82 -28.04 -16.54
C PRO A 190 -19.14 -27.31 -15.22
N ALA A 191 -18.61 -27.81 -14.11
CA ALA A 191 -18.93 -27.36 -12.76
C ALA A 191 -18.29 -26.01 -12.39
N TYR A 192 -17.17 -25.65 -13.02
CA TYR A 192 -16.41 -24.45 -12.73
C TYR A 192 -15.91 -23.79 -14.01
N PHE A 193 -16.01 -22.47 -14.10
CA PHE A 193 -15.29 -21.65 -15.07
C PHE A 193 -14.07 -21.04 -14.36
N PHE A 194 -12.89 -21.57 -14.66
CA PHE A 194 -11.64 -21.07 -14.10
C PHE A 194 -11.15 -19.87 -14.91
N THR A 195 -11.04 -18.71 -14.28
CA THR A 195 -10.36 -17.57 -14.87
C THR A 195 -8.94 -17.44 -14.32
N ASN A 196 -7.99 -17.27 -15.24
CA ASN A 196 -6.61 -16.93 -14.92
C ASN A 196 -6.40 -15.42 -14.75
N LYS A 197 -7.44 -14.60 -14.94
CA LYS A 197 -7.36 -13.15 -14.82
C LYS A 197 -8.30 -12.65 -13.73
N PHE A 198 -7.73 -12.01 -12.72
CA PHE A 198 -8.46 -11.36 -11.65
C PHE A 198 -9.47 -10.33 -12.17
N GLU A 199 -9.14 -9.63 -13.26
CA GLU A 199 -9.99 -8.61 -13.88
C GLU A 199 -11.23 -9.18 -14.58
N GLU A 200 -11.32 -10.51 -14.74
CA GLU A 200 -12.49 -11.19 -15.30
C GLU A 200 -13.52 -11.57 -14.23
N LEU A 201 -13.18 -11.40 -12.94
CA LEU A 201 -14.15 -11.43 -11.85
C LEU A 201 -14.98 -10.14 -11.97
N ASN A 202 -16.26 -10.25 -12.30
CA ASN A 202 -17.14 -9.13 -12.68
C ASN A 202 -17.51 -8.17 -11.52
N PHE A 203 -16.59 -7.87 -10.60
CA PHE A 203 -16.77 -6.92 -9.49
C PHE A 203 -15.78 -5.75 -9.55
N ASP A 204 -16.04 -4.65 -8.82
CA ASP A 204 -15.19 -3.46 -8.85
C ASP A 204 -13.85 -3.71 -8.13
N THR A 205 -12.77 -3.82 -8.90
CA THR A 205 -11.42 -4.03 -8.35
C THR A 205 -10.82 -2.75 -7.75
N LYS A 206 -11.50 -1.61 -7.84
CA LYS A 206 -11.02 -0.31 -7.40
C LYS A 206 -11.68 0.15 -6.10
N THR A 207 -10.93 0.11 -5.01
CA THR A 207 -11.40 0.58 -3.69
C THR A 207 -10.85 1.96 -3.35
N THR A 208 -11.71 2.88 -2.87
CA THR A 208 -11.27 4.18 -2.36
C THR A 208 -10.80 4.03 -0.92
N VAL A 209 -9.67 4.64 -0.55
CA VAL A 209 -9.07 4.51 0.79
C VAL A 209 -8.81 5.88 1.41
N PHE A 210 -9.16 6.00 2.69
CA PHE A 210 -8.80 7.15 3.54
C PHE A 210 -7.82 6.73 4.62
N ALA A 211 -6.77 7.52 4.84
CA ALA A 211 -5.80 7.24 5.89
C ALA A 211 -5.34 8.50 6.62
N LEU A 212 -5.03 8.32 7.90
CA LEU A 212 -4.30 9.28 8.73
C LEU A 212 -2.89 8.77 8.93
N LEU A 213 -1.91 9.64 8.72
CA LEU A 213 -0.51 9.32 8.82
C LEU A 213 0.16 10.27 9.81
N TYR A 214 0.87 9.69 10.76
CA TYR A 214 1.76 10.40 11.66
C TYR A 214 3.19 10.02 11.34
N THR A 215 4.03 11.00 11.06
CA THR A 215 5.43 10.78 10.68
C THR A 215 6.33 11.59 11.61
N TRP A 216 7.35 10.96 12.19
CA TRP A 216 8.40 11.66 12.93
C TRP A 216 9.75 11.36 12.29
N GLY A 217 10.61 12.36 12.26
CA GLY A 217 11.90 12.22 11.59
C GLY A 217 12.79 13.42 11.80
N LYS A 218 13.85 13.47 11.02
CA LYS A 218 14.79 14.59 11.00
C LYS A 218 15.01 15.03 9.56
N GLN A 219 15.08 16.34 9.38
CA GLN A 219 15.36 16.98 8.12
C GLN A 219 16.67 17.75 8.25
N SER A 220 17.66 17.39 7.46
CA SER A 220 18.97 18.04 7.41
C SER A 220 19.12 18.80 6.10
N LEU A 221 19.93 19.86 6.09
CA LEU A 221 20.22 20.65 4.90
C LEU A 221 21.70 20.46 4.54
N PHE A 222 21.94 20.03 3.31
CA PHE A 222 23.25 19.83 2.72
C PHE A 222 23.49 20.89 1.64
N LEU A 223 24.67 21.52 1.67
CA LEU A 223 25.08 22.58 0.73
C LEU A 223 24.04 23.71 0.57
N ASP A 224 23.34 24.07 1.65
CA ASP A 224 22.31 25.12 1.69
C ASP A 224 21.12 24.96 0.71
N ARG A 225 21.02 23.83 0.00
CA ARG A 225 20.04 23.64 -1.07
C ARG A 225 19.35 22.29 -1.07
N ILE A 226 20.04 21.24 -0.62
CA ILE A 226 19.56 19.86 -0.71
C ILE A 226 19.08 19.43 0.67
N TYR A 227 17.81 19.07 0.79
CA TYR A 227 17.28 18.45 1.99
C TYR A 227 17.51 16.95 1.97
N LEU A 228 17.86 16.42 3.13
CA LEU A 228 17.95 15.00 3.38
C LEU A 228 17.05 14.69 4.56
N ASN A 229 16.05 13.84 4.32
CA ASN A 229 15.04 13.47 5.29
C ASN A 229 15.21 12.00 5.63
N HIS A 230 15.14 11.66 6.91
CA HIS A 230 14.90 10.30 7.33
C HIS A 230 13.77 10.30 8.35
N SER A 231 12.83 9.38 8.21
CA SER A 231 11.65 9.37 9.05
C SER A 231 11.03 7.99 9.22
N PHE A 232 10.33 7.85 10.34
CA PHE A 232 9.43 6.75 10.62
C PHE A 232 8.00 7.26 10.50
N GLN A 233 7.13 6.45 9.90
CA GLN A 233 5.74 6.77 9.69
C GLN A 233 4.86 5.65 10.25
N LEU A 234 3.82 6.08 10.97
CA LEU A 234 2.69 5.29 11.43
C LEU A 234 1.44 5.71 10.67
N GLY A 235 0.70 4.72 10.17
CA GLY A 235 -0.52 4.94 9.40
C GLY A 235 -1.72 4.21 9.97
N TRP A 236 -2.87 4.87 9.90
CA TRP A 236 -4.17 4.33 10.24
C TRP A 236 -5.10 4.50 9.05
N VAL A 237 -5.54 3.38 8.45
CA VAL A 237 -6.55 3.34 7.41
C VAL A 237 -7.92 3.41 8.08
N MET A 238 -8.72 4.42 7.74
CA MET A 238 -9.99 4.67 8.44
C MET A 238 -11.13 3.85 7.87
N VAL A 239 -11.28 3.78 6.54
CA VAL A 239 -12.23 2.91 5.83
C VAL A 239 -11.76 2.87 4.37
N ALA A 240 -11.79 1.70 3.72
CA ALA A 240 -11.88 1.66 2.27
C ALA A 240 -13.34 1.47 1.87
N THR A 241 -13.96 2.51 1.31
CA THR A 241 -15.34 2.44 0.86
C THR A 241 -15.39 1.83 -0.53
N VAL A 242 -16.21 0.79 -0.67
CA VAL A 242 -16.68 0.28 -1.95
C VAL A 242 -17.79 1.20 -2.42
N ASN A 243 -17.73 1.64 -3.68
CA ASN A 243 -18.95 2.08 -4.33
C ASN A 243 -19.67 0.79 -4.73
N TYR A 244 -20.56 0.27 -3.87
CA TYR A 244 -21.49 -0.76 -4.32
C TYR A 244 -22.26 -0.18 -5.49
N THR A 245 -21.88 -0.55 -6.71
CA THR A 245 -22.48 -0.03 -7.93
C THR A 245 -23.77 -0.78 -8.16
N ASP A 246 -24.83 -0.48 -7.40
CA ASP A 246 -26.25 -0.83 -7.64
C ASP A 246 -26.55 -2.23 -8.23
N ALA A 247 -25.64 -3.22 -8.08
CA ALA A 247 -25.79 -4.60 -8.53
C ALA A 247 -26.46 -5.46 -7.46
N ILE A 248 -26.95 -4.82 -6.38
CA ILE A 248 -28.00 -5.36 -5.51
C ILE A 248 -29.36 -5.30 -6.23
N VAL A 249 -29.38 -5.64 -7.52
CA VAL A 249 -30.58 -5.89 -8.29
C VAL A 249 -30.58 -7.39 -8.56
N TYR A 250 -31.19 -8.10 -7.60
CA TYR A 250 -31.66 -9.49 -7.69
C TYR A 250 -30.60 -10.61 -7.76
N GLY A 251 -30.20 -11.12 -6.58
CA GLY A 251 -29.95 -12.56 -6.40
C GLY A 251 -28.69 -13.17 -7.01
N MET A 252 -27.72 -12.37 -7.43
CA MET A 252 -26.40 -12.85 -7.89
C MET A 252 -25.39 -12.75 -6.74
N GLY A 253 -24.71 -13.85 -6.41
CA GLY A 253 -23.86 -14.05 -5.23
C GLY A 253 -22.52 -13.28 -5.19
N GLY A 254 -22.42 -12.11 -5.83
CA GLY A 254 -21.18 -11.33 -5.91
C GLY A 254 -20.81 -10.53 -4.65
N GLY A 255 -21.74 -10.37 -3.69
CA GLY A 255 -21.53 -9.52 -2.50
C GLY A 255 -20.43 -9.99 -1.56
N ASP A 256 -20.33 -11.31 -1.35
CA ASP A 256 -19.39 -11.89 -0.38
C ASP A 256 -17.93 -11.85 -0.90
N LEU A 257 -17.75 -11.94 -2.22
CA LEU A 257 -16.45 -11.85 -2.87
C LEU A 257 -15.88 -10.44 -2.83
N GLU A 258 -16.68 -9.46 -3.23
CA GLU A 258 -16.28 -8.06 -3.22
C GLU A 258 -15.96 -7.61 -1.78
N GLU A 259 -16.76 -8.04 -0.79
CA GLU A 259 -16.49 -7.78 0.62
C GLU A 259 -15.18 -8.43 1.09
N SER A 260 -14.93 -9.70 0.72
CA SER A 260 -13.69 -10.38 1.08
C SER A 260 -12.48 -9.71 0.45
N TYR A 261 -12.54 -9.37 -0.84
CA TYR A 261 -11.50 -8.61 -1.53
C TYR A 261 -11.21 -7.28 -0.85
N VAL A 262 -12.25 -6.52 -0.52
CA VAL A 262 -12.12 -5.20 0.12
C VAL A 262 -11.53 -5.32 1.51
N ARG A 263 -11.91 -6.35 2.27
CA ARG A 263 -11.30 -6.67 3.57
C ARG A 263 -9.82 -7.01 3.41
N ASP A 264 -9.45 -7.80 2.41
CA ASP A 264 -8.05 -8.16 2.15
C ASP A 264 -7.22 -6.95 1.73
N VAL A 265 -7.75 -6.11 0.84
CA VAL A 265 -7.15 -4.81 0.46
C VAL A 265 -6.98 -3.93 1.69
N ASN A 266 -8.00 -3.81 2.55
CA ASN A 266 -7.93 -3.02 3.78
C ASN A 266 -6.82 -3.51 4.71
N ASN A 267 -6.78 -4.82 4.98
CA ASN A 267 -5.76 -5.43 5.83
C ASN A 267 -4.36 -5.21 5.25
N ARG A 268 -4.22 -5.38 3.93
CA ARG A 268 -2.95 -5.20 3.23
C ARG A 268 -2.49 -3.75 3.26
N MET A 269 -3.40 -2.81 3.01
CA MET A 269 -3.14 -1.38 3.06
C MET A 269 -2.80 -0.91 4.48
N GLN A 270 -3.52 -1.41 5.48
CA GLN A 270 -3.25 -1.12 6.88
C GLN A 270 -1.85 -1.60 7.24
N GLY A 271 -1.48 -2.84 6.91
CA GLY A 271 -0.12 -3.36 7.14
C GLY A 271 0.95 -2.53 6.42
N ALA A 272 0.72 -2.18 5.15
CA ALA A 272 1.65 -1.40 4.35
C ALA A 272 1.84 0.05 4.85
N LEU A 273 0.82 0.64 5.49
CA LEU A 273 0.88 2.00 6.03
C LEU A 273 1.25 2.04 7.52
N LEU A 274 1.06 0.94 8.26
CA LEU A 274 1.24 0.88 9.71
C LEU A 274 2.67 1.23 10.13
N PHE A 275 3.69 0.72 9.44
CA PHE A 275 5.09 0.99 9.77
C PHE A 275 5.91 1.22 8.51
N ASN A 276 6.36 2.46 8.30
CA ASN A 276 7.17 2.84 7.15
C ASN A 276 8.49 3.48 7.59
N LEU A 277 9.60 3.02 7.01
CA LEU A 277 10.88 3.71 7.06
C LEU A 277 11.07 4.47 5.76
N SER A 278 11.30 5.78 5.84
CA SER A 278 11.45 6.64 4.66
C SER A 278 12.82 7.32 4.65
N LEU A 279 13.42 7.42 3.46
CA LEU A 279 14.62 8.20 3.19
C LEU A 279 14.31 9.14 2.05
N GLY A 280 14.20 10.42 2.34
CA GLY A 280 13.84 11.45 1.37
C GLY A 280 15.01 12.32 0.95
N ILE A 281 14.98 12.74 -0.30
CA ILE A 281 15.79 13.85 -0.80
C ILE A 281 14.84 14.96 -1.25
N GLY A 282 15.21 16.20 -0.97
CA GLY A 282 14.48 17.35 -1.47
C GLY A 282 15.40 18.46 -1.90
N PHE A 283 14.85 19.45 -2.56
CA PHE A 283 15.57 20.66 -2.90
C PHE A 283 14.72 21.90 -2.58
N LEU A 284 15.41 22.96 -2.18
CA LEU A 284 14.82 24.28 -2.03
C LEU A 284 14.59 24.87 -3.41
N ALA A 285 13.33 25.15 -3.78
CA ALA A 285 13.04 25.78 -5.06
C ALA A 285 13.12 27.32 -4.97
N PHE A 286 12.66 27.90 -3.86
CA PHE A 286 12.70 29.33 -3.57
C PHE A 286 12.49 29.64 -2.09
#